data_AF-A0AAV0WCM4-F1
#
_entry.id   AF-A0AAV0WCM4-F1
#
_cell.length_a   1.000
_cell.length_b   1.000
_cell.length_c   1.000
_cell.angle_alpha   90.00
_cell.angle_beta   90.00
_cell.angle_gamma   90.00
#
_symmetry.space_group_name_H-M   'P 1'
#
loop_
_entity.id
_entity.type
_entity.pdbx_description
1 polymer ?
#
loop_
_entity_poly.entity_id
_entity_poly.type
_entity_poly.pdbx_seq_one_letter_code
_entity_poly.pdbx_strand_id
1 'polypeptide(L)'
;MDMDSMDNQLQKLNHMDKKITLQITSAYGFGLLRGSVVIHATFMNQKLITPEILVKLERKELKITSDSIWLMDNATLKKSKMFNTSIKIECFHVPINKSSPNEILGYLLLKVKGAQTIDPTSNDHIENKSYKLIGSKNGSYYLNLSLRIEDYNEQAIDKSTEKIKTLKPKIKNDLKKEEIKHFEENVERVLPKAVVNNLPEQIESLTENNNSETIFTSIQKKLIEELEDWKDKQMLLFNEKMKAKKEQLTKDFNDKWSDDRKHTEEKITHDMSKCKELAEDLEKRSDMLKERDAIVTAKEQELTCQKESMENKYIGLINNMQSSNTQTINELYNTVSESEAKLHRLEKLNMLLRKENEALKYDINTNCGLQVEELEKKISNLKCKIEEENKSCMFFKERWIASVRKINQLYNKFHKTKTNKHLLDNKQNIQNMLTNQLEERQQDEQKFRTLINDLGKLRQDMINTNYLDL
;
A
#
# COMPACT_ATOMS: atom_id res chain seq x y z
N MET A 1 -6.12 44.66 29.92
CA MET A 1 -6.03 44.49 31.38
C MET A 1 -7.46 44.33 31.88
N ASP A 2 -8.19 43.25 31.61
CA ASP A 2 -7.91 41.80 31.67
C ASP A 2 -7.52 41.30 33.07
N MET A 3 -8.39 41.56 34.06
CA MET A 3 -8.49 40.71 35.25
C MET A 3 -9.70 39.75 35.16
N ASP A 4 -10.85 40.22 34.64
CA ASP A 4 -12.08 39.39 34.54
C ASP A 4 -11.99 38.23 33.54
N SER A 5 -11.02 38.25 32.60
CA SER A 5 -10.77 37.15 31.68
C SER A 5 -9.86 36.05 32.26
N MET A 6 -9.08 36.34 33.30
CA MET A 6 -8.22 35.34 33.97
C MET A 6 -9.00 34.55 35.02
N ASP A 7 -9.87 35.21 35.78
CA ASP A 7 -10.65 34.56 36.86
C ASP A 7 -11.71 33.58 36.33
N ASN A 8 -12.27 33.84 35.15
CA ASN A 8 -13.18 32.91 34.47
C ASN A 8 -12.50 31.66 33.89
N GLN A 9 -11.18 31.71 33.64
CA GLN A 9 -10.40 30.52 33.26
C GLN A 9 -9.98 29.71 34.50
N LEU A 10 -9.64 30.39 35.61
CA LEU A 10 -9.31 29.76 36.89
C LEU A 10 -10.52 29.08 37.55
N GLN A 11 -11.73 29.64 37.46
CA GLN A 11 -12.95 28.99 37.96
C GLN A 11 -13.38 27.76 37.13
N LYS A 12 -13.01 27.69 35.85
CA LYS A 12 -13.38 26.57 34.97
C LYS A 12 -12.50 25.33 35.17
N LEU A 13 -11.30 25.50 35.71
CA LEU A 13 -10.38 24.41 36.06
C LEU A 13 -10.78 23.70 37.36
N ASN A 14 -11.38 24.42 38.33
CA ASN A 14 -11.80 23.87 39.63
C ASN A 14 -13.01 22.90 39.59
N HIS A 15 -13.58 22.61 38.41
CA HIS A 15 -14.77 21.78 38.28
C HIS A 15 -14.56 20.49 37.46
N MET A 16 -13.33 20.22 37.01
CA MET A 16 -13.00 19.06 36.18
C MET A 16 -12.63 17.86 37.06
N ASP A 17 -13.65 17.13 37.52
CA ASP A 17 -13.51 16.01 38.46
C ASP A 17 -13.35 14.64 37.78
N LYS A 18 -13.44 14.57 36.45
CA LYS A 18 -13.34 13.32 35.68
C LYS A 18 -12.28 13.40 34.60
N LYS A 19 -11.58 12.29 34.40
CA LYS A 19 -10.53 12.10 33.40
C LYS A 19 -10.87 10.93 32.50
N ILE A 20 -11.04 11.18 31.21
CA ILE A 20 -11.08 10.12 30.20
C ILE A 20 -9.67 9.90 29.68
N THR A 21 -9.15 8.67 29.80
CA THR A 21 -7.87 8.30 29.21
C THR A 21 -8.07 7.24 28.13
N LEU A 22 -7.60 7.55 26.93
CA LEU A 22 -7.41 6.60 25.85
C LEU A 22 -5.94 6.25 25.78
N GLN A 23 -5.62 5.00 26.08
CA GLN A 23 -4.26 4.48 25.98
C GLN A 23 -4.17 3.52 24.81
N ILE A 24 -3.23 3.77 23.91
CA ILE A 24 -2.90 2.90 22.78
C ILE A 24 -1.61 2.19 23.17
N THR A 25 -1.63 0.84 23.17
CA THR A 25 -0.54 -0.02 23.67
C THR A 25 0.24 -0.72 22.56
N SER A 26 -0.46 -1.13 21.51
CA SER A 26 0.20 -1.67 20.31
C SER A 26 -0.70 -1.63 19.09
N ALA A 27 -0.10 -1.91 17.94
CA ALA A 27 -0.76 -1.91 16.65
C ALA A 27 -0.24 -3.05 15.76
N TYR A 28 -1.14 -3.73 15.04
CA TYR A 28 -0.83 -4.85 14.15
C TYR A 28 -1.26 -4.56 12.71
N GLY A 29 -0.58 -5.19 11.76
CA GLY A 29 -0.88 -5.05 10.32
C GLY A 29 -0.13 -3.92 9.61
N PHE A 30 0.74 -3.20 10.32
CA PHE A 30 1.49 -2.05 9.79
C PHE A 30 2.84 -2.42 9.14
N GLY A 31 3.28 -3.69 9.22
CA GLY A 31 4.65 -4.09 8.86
C GLY A 31 5.05 -3.91 7.39
N LEU A 32 4.09 -3.71 6.47
CA LEU A 32 4.35 -3.45 5.06
C LEU A 32 4.48 -1.95 4.72
N LEU A 33 4.18 -1.06 5.68
CA LEU A 33 4.23 0.37 5.47
C LEU A 33 5.66 0.88 5.60
N ARG A 34 6.12 1.62 4.59
CA ARG A 34 7.41 2.34 4.63
C ARG A 34 7.17 3.77 5.11
N GLY A 35 7.55 4.08 6.35
CA GLY A 35 7.41 5.42 6.92
C GLY A 35 7.07 5.43 8.41
N SER A 36 6.38 6.47 8.83
CA SER A 36 5.89 6.66 10.19
C SER A 36 4.37 6.63 10.22
N VAL A 37 3.81 6.36 11.40
CA VAL A 37 2.37 6.37 11.65
C VAL A 37 2.07 7.43 12.70
N VAL A 38 1.00 8.18 12.49
CA VAL A 38 0.47 9.19 13.43
C VAL A 38 -1.00 8.87 13.69
N ILE A 39 -1.40 8.92 14.96
CA ILE A 39 -2.78 8.68 15.37
C ILE A 39 -3.38 9.98 15.89
N HIS A 40 -4.55 10.32 15.36
CA HIS A 40 -5.33 11.48 15.77
C HIS A 40 -6.56 11.00 16.54
N ALA A 41 -6.69 11.39 17.80
CA ALA A 41 -7.87 11.13 18.61
C ALA A 41 -8.67 12.41 18.81
N THR A 42 -9.92 12.43 18.37
CA THR A 42 -10.81 13.60 18.45
C THR A 42 -11.99 13.29 19.34
N PHE A 43 -12.21 14.13 20.35
CA PHE A 43 -13.35 14.09 21.24
C PHE A 43 -13.86 15.49 21.53
N MET A 44 -15.16 15.76 21.34
CA MET A 44 -15.78 17.07 21.60
C MET A 44 -15.00 18.25 20.98
N ASN A 45 -14.61 18.12 19.71
CA ASN A 45 -13.80 19.09 18.95
C ASN A 45 -12.37 19.31 19.45
N GLN A 46 -11.92 18.58 20.47
CA GLN A 46 -10.54 18.55 20.90
C GLN A 46 -9.82 17.40 20.21
N LYS A 47 -8.81 17.73 19.41
CA LYS A 47 -7.97 16.77 18.69
C LYS A 47 -6.62 16.64 19.38
N LEU A 48 -6.31 15.43 19.82
CA LEU A 48 -5.00 15.04 20.36
C LEU A 48 -4.26 14.20 19.32
N ILE A 49 -2.96 14.43 19.19
CA ILE A 49 -2.12 13.83 18.16
C ILE A 49 -0.99 13.09 18.85
N THR A 50 -0.78 11.82 18.50
CA THR A 50 0.37 11.07 19.00
C THR A 50 1.65 11.50 18.29
N PRO A 51 2.84 11.31 18.91
CA PRO A 51 4.11 11.47 18.21
C PRO A 51 4.19 10.58 16.95
N GLU A 52 5.04 10.97 16.01
CA GLU A 52 5.34 10.14 14.83
C GLU A 52 6.05 8.84 15.25
N ILE A 53 5.44 7.70 14.94
CA ILE A 53 5.96 6.38 15.30
C ILE A 53 6.56 5.73 14.06
N LEU A 54 7.88 5.52 14.08
CA LEU A 54 8.58 4.87 12.96
C LEU A 54 8.20 3.39 12.85
N VAL A 55 7.73 2.98 11.67
CA VAL A 55 7.43 1.57 11.37
C VAL A 55 8.74 0.85 11.05
N LYS A 56 9.12 -0.13 11.89
CA LYS A 56 10.27 -1.01 11.64
C LYS A 56 9.81 -2.28 10.95
N LEU A 57 10.34 -2.54 9.75
CA LEU A 57 9.95 -3.66 8.88
C LEU A 57 10.11 -5.06 9.53
N GLU A 58 10.97 -5.17 10.53
CA GLU A 58 11.33 -6.42 11.20
C GLU A 58 10.33 -6.88 12.27
N ARG A 59 9.32 -6.07 12.64
CA ARG A 59 8.36 -6.41 13.69
C ARG A 59 6.92 -6.43 13.17
N LYS A 60 6.22 -7.55 13.39
CA LYS A 60 4.78 -7.70 13.09
C LYS A 60 3.89 -6.85 14.00
N GLU A 61 4.38 -6.49 15.18
CA GLU A 61 3.71 -5.65 16.17
C GLU A 61 4.48 -4.35 16.38
N LEU A 62 3.76 -3.24 16.24
CA LEU A 62 4.27 -1.91 16.57
C LEU A 62 3.85 -1.59 18.01
N LYS A 63 4.82 -1.49 18.92
CA LYS A 63 4.56 -1.05 20.30
C LYS A 63 4.39 0.46 20.29
N ILE A 64 3.20 0.92 20.65
CA ILE A 64 2.84 2.33 20.76
C ILE A 64 2.52 2.54 22.22
N THR A 65 3.15 3.48 22.91
CA THR A 65 2.76 3.80 24.29
C THR A 65 2.42 5.27 24.29
N SER A 66 1.14 5.55 24.04
CA SER A 66 0.64 6.92 23.94
C SER A 66 -0.71 7.02 24.63
N ASP A 67 -0.77 7.96 25.57
CA ASP A 67 -1.94 8.25 26.37
C ASP A 67 -2.53 9.59 25.90
N SER A 68 -3.78 9.56 25.47
CA SER A 68 -4.58 10.75 25.16
C SER A 68 -5.55 10.98 26.31
N ILE A 69 -5.47 12.14 26.94
CA ILE A 69 -6.20 12.46 28.18
C ILE A 69 -7.13 13.64 27.93
N TRP A 70 -8.40 13.48 28.27
CA TRP A 70 -9.39 14.56 28.29
C TRP A 70 -9.92 14.75 29.71
N LEU A 71 -9.81 15.98 30.21
CA LEU A 71 -10.37 16.39 31.50
C LEU A 71 -11.75 17.01 31.27
N MET A 72 -12.74 16.59 32.06
CA MET A 72 -14.09 17.12 32.00
C MET A 72 -14.81 17.03 33.35
N ASP A 73 -15.90 17.75 33.48
CA ASP A 73 -16.82 17.66 34.60
C ASP A 73 -17.78 16.47 34.44
N ASN A 74 -18.25 15.94 35.57
CA ASN A 74 -19.19 14.83 35.63
C ASN A 74 -20.50 15.10 34.85
N ALA A 75 -20.97 16.35 34.79
CA ALA A 75 -22.18 16.69 34.05
C ALA A 75 -21.97 16.54 32.54
N THR A 76 -20.85 17.05 32.00
CA THR A 76 -20.49 16.84 30.58
C THR A 76 -20.21 15.38 30.27
N LEU A 77 -19.61 14.62 31.19
CA LEU A 77 -19.40 13.17 31.00
C LEU A 77 -20.73 12.41 30.90
N LYS A 78 -21.67 12.67 31.83
CA LYS A 78 -23.01 12.07 31.82
C LYS A 78 -23.74 12.43 30.53
N LYS A 79 -23.68 13.70 30.12
CA LYS A 79 -24.24 14.19 28.84
C LYS A 79 -23.64 13.42 27.65
N SER A 80 -22.32 13.25 27.62
CA SER A 80 -21.62 12.50 26.57
C SER A 80 -22.02 11.02 26.52
N LYS A 81 -22.22 10.38 27.68
CA LYS A 81 -22.72 9.00 27.76
C LYS A 81 -24.18 8.89 27.28
N MET A 82 -25.03 9.86 27.62
CA MET A 82 -26.45 9.90 27.19
C MET A 82 -26.59 10.11 25.68
N PHE A 83 -25.84 11.06 25.10
CA PHE A 83 -25.85 11.31 23.66
C PHE A 83 -25.02 10.30 22.85
N ASN A 84 -24.46 9.29 23.52
CA ASN A 84 -23.62 8.26 22.90
C ASN A 84 -22.47 8.86 22.07
N THR A 85 -21.88 9.95 22.58
CA THR A 85 -20.76 10.64 21.95
C THR A 85 -19.62 9.64 21.75
N SER A 86 -19.00 9.70 20.57
CA SER A 86 -17.92 8.80 20.18
C SER A 86 -16.60 9.56 20.07
N ILE A 87 -15.52 8.93 20.52
CA ILE A 87 -14.15 9.35 20.29
C ILE A 87 -13.76 8.83 18.91
N LYS A 88 -13.44 9.75 17.99
CA LYS A 88 -12.99 9.41 16.64
C LYS A 88 -11.48 9.27 16.64
N ILE A 89 -10.98 8.08 16.31
CA ILE A 89 -9.56 7.80 16.19
C ILE A 89 -9.26 7.60 14.71
N GLU A 90 -8.35 8.38 14.16
CA GLU A 90 -7.92 8.30 12.76
C GLU A 90 -6.43 7.99 12.71
N CYS A 91 -6.05 7.05 11.86
CA CYS A 91 -4.67 6.63 11.70
C CYS A 91 -4.14 7.13 10.35
N PHE A 92 -3.00 7.81 10.37
CA PHE A 92 -2.37 8.41 9.20
C PHE A 92 -1.00 7.76 8.96
N HIS A 93 -0.74 7.43 7.70
CA HIS A 93 0.60 7.10 7.22
C HIS A 93 1.30 8.38 6.80
N VAL A 94 2.50 8.58 7.36
CA VAL A 94 3.45 9.62 6.98
C VAL A 94 4.57 8.95 6.18
N PRO A 95 4.61 9.11 4.85
CA PRO A 95 5.65 8.53 4.02
C PRO A 95 7.03 9.11 4.34
N ILE A 96 8.10 8.31 4.14
CA ILE A 96 9.49 8.76 4.35
C ILE A 96 9.81 9.98 3.50
N ASN A 97 9.23 10.03 2.29
CA ASN A 97 9.36 11.15 1.38
C ASN A 97 8.24 12.16 1.68
N LYS A 98 8.56 13.24 2.40
CA LYS A 98 7.59 14.28 2.85
C LYS A 98 6.87 15.04 1.72
N SER A 99 7.14 14.70 0.46
CA SER A 99 6.53 15.31 -0.73
C SER A 99 5.13 14.77 -1.04
N SER A 100 4.73 13.62 -0.47
CA SER A 100 3.37 13.07 -0.62
C SER A 100 2.48 13.41 0.58
N PRO A 101 1.18 13.69 0.37
CA PRO A 101 0.25 13.97 1.45
C PRO A 101 0.09 12.76 2.38
N ASN A 102 -0.20 13.01 3.67
CA ASN A 102 -0.48 11.96 4.64
C ASN A 102 -1.73 11.17 4.22
N GLU A 103 -1.61 9.85 4.09
CA GLU A 103 -2.70 8.98 3.72
C GLU A 103 -3.46 8.49 4.95
N ILE A 104 -4.80 8.51 4.91
CA ILE A 104 -5.62 7.93 5.98
C ILE A 104 -5.63 6.41 5.80
N LEU A 105 -5.06 5.70 6.77
CA LEU A 105 -5.04 4.24 6.82
C LEU A 105 -6.39 3.66 7.29
N GLY A 106 -7.16 4.44 8.04
CA GLY A 106 -8.47 4.06 8.53
C GLY A 106 -8.85 4.80 9.80
N TYR A 107 -10.05 4.53 10.30
CA TYR A 107 -10.59 5.17 11.49
C TYR A 107 -11.34 4.19 12.39
N LEU A 108 -11.56 4.60 13.63
CA LEU A 108 -12.30 3.88 14.65
C LEU A 108 -13.19 4.87 15.42
N LEU A 109 -14.39 4.44 15.80
CA LEU A 109 -15.32 5.20 16.62
C LEU A 109 -15.58 4.47 17.92
N LEU A 110 -15.06 4.99 19.03
CA LEU A 110 -15.26 4.42 20.35
C LEU A 110 -16.32 5.19 21.12
N LYS A 111 -17.37 4.52 21.56
CA LYS A 111 -18.45 5.13 22.35
C LYS A 111 -17.97 5.36 23.78
N VAL A 112 -18.13 6.56 24.32
CA VAL A 112 -17.77 6.88 25.72
C VAL A 112 -18.55 6.02 26.72
N LYS A 113 -19.77 5.59 26.37
CA LYS A 113 -20.57 4.67 27.19
C LYS A 113 -19.90 3.31 27.39
N GLY A 114 -19.03 2.88 26.48
CA GLY A 114 -18.28 1.61 26.56
C GLY A 114 -16.96 1.71 27.32
N ALA A 115 -16.60 2.88 27.86
CA ALA A 115 -15.38 3.07 28.63
C ALA A 115 -15.47 2.40 30.01
N GLN A 116 -14.39 1.75 30.44
CA GLN A 116 -14.28 1.16 31.78
C GLN A 116 -14.19 2.28 32.81
N THR A 117 -15.03 2.23 33.85
CA THR A 117 -14.93 3.17 34.97
C THR A 117 -14.05 2.51 36.03
N ILE A 118 -12.94 3.15 36.39
CA ILE A 118 -11.94 2.61 37.30
C ILE A 118 -11.84 3.54 38.50
N ASP A 119 -11.86 2.97 39.70
CA ASP A 119 -11.56 3.71 40.91
C ASP A 119 -10.02 3.84 41.05
N PRO A 120 -9.46 5.04 41.21
CA PRO A 120 -8.01 5.21 41.38
C PRO A 120 -7.40 4.39 42.53
N THR A 121 -8.22 3.94 43.49
CA THR A 121 -7.80 3.15 44.66
C THR A 121 -7.97 1.65 44.49
N SER A 122 -8.68 1.19 43.45
CA SER A 122 -8.88 -0.24 43.19
C SER A 122 -7.74 -0.81 42.32
N ASN A 123 -7.38 -2.07 42.58
CA ASN A 123 -6.40 -2.80 41.77
C ASN A 123 -7.07 -3.46 40.56
N ASP A 124 -8.01 -2.74 39.93
CA ASP A 124 -8.82 -3.30 38.85
C ASP A 124 -7.98 -3.53 37.59
N HIS A 125 -8.19 -4.69 36.97
CA HIS A 125 -7.51 -5.03 35.73
C HIS A 125 -8.00 -4.13 34.59
N ILE A 126 -7.08 -3.40 33.95
CA ILE A 126 -7.37 -2.55 32.79
C ILE A 126 -7.64 -3.44 31.57
N GLU A 127 -8.85 -3.37 31.01
CA GLU A 127 -9.22 -4.16 29.86
C GLU A 127 -8.64 -3.55 28.56
N ASN A 128 -7.64 -4.22 27.99
CA ASN A 128 -7.11 -3.88 26.66
C ASN A 128 -7.88 -4.67 25.59
N LYS A 129 -8.49 -3.95 24.63
CA LYS A 129 -9.24 -4.53 23.52
C LYS A 129 -8.56 -4.26 22.19
N SER A 130 -8.62 -5.24 21.29
CA SER A 130 -8.14 -5.11 19.93
C SER A 130 -9.28 -4.67 19.01
N TYR A 131 -9.06 -3.60 18.26
CA TYR A 131 -10.04 -3.04 17.33
C TYR A 131 -9.48 -2.97 15.92
N LYS A 132 -10.26 -3.45 14.94
CA LYS A 132 -9.95 -3.32 13.52
C LYS A 132 -10.27 -1.91 13.03
N LEU A 133 -9.34 -1.27 12.32
CA LEU A 133 -9.59 0.01 11.65
C LEU A 133 -10.58 -0.17 10.49
N ILE A 134 -11.54 0.75 10.41
CA ILE A 134 -12.58 0.81 9.38
C ILE A 134 -12.13 1.77 8.27
N GLY A 135 -12.53 1.49 7.03
CA GLY A 135 -12.23 2.37 5.90
C GLY A 135 -10.80 2.26 5.35
N SER A 136 -10.06 1.21 5.75
CA SER A 136 -8.74 0.92 5.21
C SER A 136 -8.83 0.43 3.76
N LYS A 137 -8.02 1.04 2.87
CA LYS A 137 -7.89 0.62 1.46
C LYS A 137 -6.90 -0.54 1.29
N ASN A 138 -5.84 -0.57 2.09
CA ASN A 138 -4.63 -1.35 1.81
C ASN A 138 -4.28 -2.37 2.91
N GLY A 139 -5.29 -3.02 3.50
CA GLY A 139 -5.09 -4.13 4.44
C GLY A 139 -5.97 -4.05 5.68
N SER A 140 -5.79 -5.02 6.59
CA SER A 140 -6.48 -5.04 7.89
C SER A 140 -5.53 -4.59 8.99
N TYR A 141 -5.73 -3.35 9.47
CA TYR A 141 -4.98 -2.78 10.58
C TYR A 141 -5.75 -2.95 11.89
N TYR A 142 -5.04 -3.28 12.97
CA TYR A 142 -5.62 -3.44 14.31
C TYR A 142 -4.90 -2.55 15.31
N LEU A 143 -5.65 -1.92 16.21
CA LEU A 143 -5.14 -1.16 17.34
C LEU A 143 -5.55 -1.83 18.65
N ASN A 144 -4.57 -2.07 19.53
CA ASN A 144 -4.81 -2.45 20.90
C ASN A 144 -4.87 -1.20 21.76
N LEU A 145 -6.01 -1.00 22.41
CA LEU A 145 -6.26 0.18 23.21
C LEU A 145 -7.16 -0.13 24.41
N SER A 146 -7.02 0.71 25.43
CA SER A 146 -7.91 0.78 26.59
C SER A 146 -8.53 2.17 26.67
N LEU A 147 -9.82 2.22 26.99
CA LEU A 147 -10.56 3.46 27.21
C LEU A 147 -11.10 3.43 28.63
N ARG A 148 -10.59 4.33 29.48
CA ARG A 148 -10.90 4.38 30.90
C ARG A 148 -11.39 5.75 31.34
N ILE A 149 -12.23 5.76 32.37
CA ILE A 149 -12.73 6.94 33.05
C ILE A 149 -12.27 6.82 34.50
N GLU A 150 -11.52 7.82 34.95
CA GLU A 150 -10.97 7.93 36.30
C GLU A 150 -11.49 9.21 36.96
N ASP A 151 -11.54 9.20 38.28
CA ASP A 151 -11.82 10.39 39.08
C ASP A 151 -10.51 11.19 39.24
N TYR A 152 -10.56 12.48 38.90
CA TYR A 152 -9.41 13.36 38.95
C TYR A 152 -9.32 14.02 40.33
N ASN A 153 -8.45 13.49 41.19
CA ASN A 153 -8.14 14.09 42.49
C ASN A 153 -6.75 14.74 42.43
N GLU A 154 -6.68 16.07 42.43
CA GLU A 154 -5.40 16.83 42.44
C GLU A 154 -4.54 16.53 43.69
N GLN A 155 -5.12 16.06 44.80
CA GLN A 155 -4.40 15.88 46.07
C GLN A 155 -3.57 14.58 46.19
N ALA A 156 -3.57 13.69 45.20
CA ALA A 156 -2.88 12.39 45.32
C ALA A 156 -1.45 12.37 44.74
N ILE A 157 -1.02 13.41 44.02
CA ILE A 157 0.24 13.39 43.25
C ILE A 157 1.50 13.60 44.14
N ASP A 158 1.36 14.15 45.35
CA ASP A 158 2.51 14.42 46.24
C ASP A 158 2.90 13.28 47.19
N LYS A 159 2.24 12.11 47.18
CA LYS A 159 2.51 11.03 48.15
C LYS A 159 3.01 9.70 47.59
N SER A 160 3.16 9.56 46.26
CA SER A 160 3.51 8.27 45.63
C SER A 160 4.98 8.14 45.18
N THR A 161 5.76 9.21 45.17
CA THR A 161 7.18 9.18 44.75
C THR A 161 8.17 8.77 45.82
N GLU A 162 7.76 8.56 47.08
CA GLU A 162 8.70 8.25 48.18
C GLU A 162 8.66 6.80 48.68
N LYS A 163 7.82 5.91 48.11
CA LYS A 163 7.64 4.53 48.61
C LYS A 163 8.09 3.41 47.66
N ILE A 164 8.99 3.70 46.72
CA ILE A 164 9.69 2.64 45.95
C ILE A 164 11.16 2.63 46.36
N LYS A 165 11.40 2.34 47.63
CA LYS A 165 12.65 1.73 48.10
C LYS A 165 12.35 1.07 49.44
N THR A 166 12.59 -0.23 49.49
CA THR A 166 12.52 -1.13 50.66
C THR A 166 11.13 -1.64 51.07
N LEU A 167 10.86 -2.92 50.79
CA LEU A 167 10.38 -3.89 51.79
C LEU A 167 10.37 -5.32 51.22
N LYS A 168 11.16 -6.21 51.85
CA LYS A 168 10.91 -7.66 51.93
C LYS A 168 9.89 -7.92 53.07
N PRO A 169 9.15 -9.03 53.04
CA PRO A 169 7.95 -9.19 53.86
C PRO A 169 8.23 -9.80 55.24
N LYS A 170 7.44 -9.41 56.25
CA LYS A 170 7.27 -10.18 57.48
C LYS A 170 5.80 -10.19 57.91
N ILE A 171 5.32 -11.43 58.04
CA ILE A 171 4.06 -11.93 58.58
C ILE A 171 3.82 -11.43 60.02
N LYS A 172 2.56 -11.13 60.39
CA LYS A 172 1.96 -11.55 61.67
C LYS A 172 0.44 -11.36 61.76
N ASN A 173 -0.15 -12.34 62.45
CA ASN A 173 -1.55 -12.59 62.78
C ASN A 173 -2.14 -11.56 63.75
N ASP A 174 -3.46 -11.36 63.70
CA ASP A 174 -4.25 -10.80 64.80
C ASP A 174 -5.44 -11.71 65.16
N LEU A 175 -5.42 -12.19 66.40
CA LEU A 175 -6.56 -12.74 67.15
C LEU A 175 -7.31 -11.58 67.83
N LYS A 176 -8.64 -11.56 67.74
CA LYS A 176 -9.50 -10.65 68.52
C LYS A 176 -9.95 -11.32 69.83
N LYS A 177 -9.82 -10.56 70.93
CA LYS A 177 -10.38 -10.82 72.27
C LYS A 177 -11.85 -10.38 72.30
N GLU A 178 -12.70 -11.16 72.94
CA GLU A 178 -14.05 -10.76 73.36
C GLU A 178 -14.11 -10.60 74.89
N GLU A 179 -14.93 -9.63 75.29
CA GLU A 179 -15.05 -8.99 76.60
C GLU A 179 -15.93 -9.80 77.57
N ILE A 180 -15.53 -9.85 78.85
CA ILE A 180 -16.33 -10.39 79.96
C ILE A 180 -16.96 -9.21 80.72
N LYS A 181 -18.29 -9.16 80.77
CA LYS A 181 -19.06 -8.22 81.61
C LYS A 181 -19.31 -8.80 83.01
N HIS A 182 -19.03 -7.98 84.01
CA HIS A 182 -19.35 -8.17 85.43
C HIS A 182 -20.87 -8.24 85.68
N PHE A 183 -21.29 -9.19 86.53
CA PHE A 183 -22.60 -9.21 87.17
C PHE A 183 -22.43 -8.70 88.62
N GLU A 184 -23.14 -7.63 88.97
CA GLU A 184 -23.31 -7.18 90.37
C GLU A 184 -24.60 -7.78 90.94
N GLU A 185 -24.46 -8.38 92.13
CA GLU A 185 -25.50 -9.06 92.90
C GLU A 185 -26.09 -8.07 93.92
N ASN A 186 -27.32 -7.58 93.67
CA ASN A 186 -28.07 -6.76 94.63
C ASN A 186 -29.00 -7.64 95.46
N VAL A 187 -28.60 -7.95 96.69
CA VAL A 187 -29.46 -8.59 97.71
C VAL A 187 -30.21 -7.50 98.48
N GLU A 188 -31.46 -7.26 98.10
CA GLU A 188 -32.42 -6.42 98.82
C GLU A 188 -32.97 -7.18 100.04
N ARG A 189 -32.52 -6.82 101.25
CA ARG A 189 -33.11 -7.31 102.51
C ARG A 189 -34.36 -6.50 102.84
N VAL A 190 -35.53 -7.12 102.69
CA VAL A 190 -36.79 -6.61 103.24
C VAL A 190 -37.04 -7.26 104.61
N LEU A 191 -37.05 -6.43 105.65
CA LEU A 191 -37.42 -6.74 107.03
C LEU A 191 -38.93 -6.45 107.22
N PRO A 192 -39.75 -7.39 107.72
CA PRO A 192 -41.10 -7.05 108.16
C PRO A 192 -41.10 -6.51 109.60
N LYS A 193 -41.82 -5.39 109.74
CA LYS A 193 -42.14 -4.64 110.96
C LYS A 193 -43.02 -5.45 111.92
N ALA A 194 -42.73 -5.26 113.21
CA ALA A 194 -43.61 -5.19 114.38
C ALA A 194 -45.01 -5.84 114.32
N VAL A 195 -45.24 -6.78 115.25
CA VAL A 195 -46.53 -6.93 115.92
C VAL A 195 -46.28 -6.78 117.42
N VAL A 196 -46.59 -5.58 117.89
CA VAL A 196 -46.70 -5.19 119.29
C VAL A 196 -48.19 -5.32 119.65
N ASN A 197 -48.46 -5.81 120.87
CA ASN A 197 -49.75 -5.86 121.59
C ASN A 197 -50.70 -7.01 121.25
N ASN A 198 -50.81 -7.96 122.19
CA ASN A 198 -52.05 -8.21 122.94
C ASN A 198 -51.75 -9.14 124.13
N LEU A 199 -51.47 -8.52 125.28
CA LEU A 199 -51.65 -9.10 126.61
C LEU A 199 -53.14 -8.96 126.98
N PRO A 200 -53.73 -9.94 127.66
CA PRO A 200 -54.66 -9.60 128.73
C PRO A 200 -54.10 -10.12 130.06
N GLU A 201 -53.65 -9.19 130.88
CA GLU A 201 -53.70 -9.31 132.33
C GLU A 201 -55.17 -9.41 132.76
N GLN A 202 -55.54 -10.54 133.37
CA GLN A 202 -56.55 -10.54 134.42
C GLN A 202 -55.89 -11.08 135.69
N ILE A 203 -55.96 -10.24 136.71
CA ILE A 203 -55.30 -10.32 138.00
C ILE A 203 -56.26 -10.95 139.03
N GLU A 204 -55.67 -11.60 140.04
CA GLU A 204 -56.20 -11.89 141.38
C GLU A 204 -57.35 -12.92 141.52
N SER A 205 -57.03 -14.08 142.08
CA SER A 205 -57.05 -14.25 143.55
C SER A 205 -56.66 -15.68 143.97
N LEU A 206 -55.97 -15.74 145.11
CA LEU A 206 -55.57 -16.88 145.93
C LEU A 206 -56.42 -18.16 145.84
N THR A 207 -55.75 -19.30 145.73
CA THR A 207 -55.78 -20.36 146.76
C THR A 207 -54.66 -21.37 146.51
N GLU A 208 -53.92 -21.70 147.56
CA GLU A 208 -52.95 -22.79 147.59
C GLU A 208 -53.59 -24.08 147.07
N ASN A 209 -53.13 -24.53 145.91
CA ASN A 209 -53.28 -25.91 145.49
C ASN A 209 -52.19 -26.19 144.45
N ASN A 210 -51.30 -27.13 144.75
CA ASN A 210 -50.12 -27.53 143.97
C ASN A 210 -50.46 -28.21 142.61
N ASN A 211 -51.54 -27.78 141.95
CA ASN A 211 -52.06 -28.31 140.69
C ASN A 211 -52.26 -27.25 139.58
N SER A 212 -52.15 -25.94 139.85
CA SER A 212 -52.33 -24.87 138.84
C SER A 212 -51.05 -24.53 138.06
N GLU A 213 -49.89 -24.62 138.71
CA GLU A 213 -48.56 -24.39 138.11
C GLU A 213 -48.24 -25.46 137.05
N THR A 214 -48.73 -26.69 137.26
CA THR A 214 -48.64 -27.81 136.31
C THR A 214 -49.46 -27.57 135.05
N ILE A 215 -50.63 -26.91 135.17
CA ILE A 215 -51.53 -26.63 134.04
C ILE A 215 -50.98 -25.49 133.18
N PHE A 216 -50.51 -24.39 133.79
CA PHE A 216 -49.91 -23.27 133.06
C PHE A 216 -48.62 -23.69 132.33
N THR A 217 -47.76 -24.45 133.00
CA THR A 217 -46.53 -25.01 132.38
C THR A 217 -46.85 -26.00 131.25
N SER A 218 -47.96 -26.74 131.35
CA SER A 218 -48.45 -27.64 130.29
C SER A 218 -48.94 -26.86 129.07
N ILE A 219 -49.70 -25.78 129.27
CA ILE A 219 -50.18 -24.91 128.19
C ILE A 219 -49.00 -24.21 127.49
N GLN A 220 -48.01 -23.71 128.24
CA GLN A 220 -46.84 -23.06 127.67
C GLN A 220 -45.95 -24.02 126.87
N LYS A 221 -45.77 -25.25 127.35
CA LYS A 221 -45.06 -26.31 126.59
C LYS A 221 -45.77 -26.62 125.28
N LYS A 222 -47.10 -26.75 125.31
CA LYS A 222 -47.90 -27.00 124.11
C LYS A 222 -47.81 -25.87 123.09
N LEU A 223 -47.81 -24.60 123.54
CA LEU A 223 -47.62 -23.45 122.66
C LEU A 223 -46.21 -23.42 122.04
N ILE A 224 -45.17 -23.75 122.83
CA ILE A 224 -43.80 -23.84 122.33
C ILE A 224 -43.69 -24.97 121.29
N GLU A 225 -44.28 -26.13 121.57
CA GLU A 225 -44.34 -27.27 120.64
C GLU A 225 -45.07 -26.89 119.34
N GLU A 226 -46.21 -26.21 119.42
CA GLU A 226 -46.94 -25.71 118.24
C GLU A 226 -46.13 -24.67 117.43
N LEU A 227 -45.34 -23.81 118.09
CA LEU A 227 -44.45 -22.85 117.43
C LEU A 227 -43.23 -23.52 116.78
N GLU A 228 -42.70 -24.56 117.41
CA GLU A 228 -41.59 -25.37 116.89
C GLU A 228 -42.05 -26.18 115.67
N ASP A 229 -43.23 -26.80 115.74
CA ASP A 229 -43.92 -27.46 114.61
C ASP A 229 -44.19 -26.46 113.46
N TRP A 230 -44.64 -25.25 113.79
CA TRP A 230 -44.87 -24.22 112.78
C TRP A 230 -43.57 -23.79 112.09
N LYS A 231 -42.50 -23.59 112.85
CA LYS A 231 -41.17 -23.25 112.33
C LYS A 231 -40.63 -24.35 111.42
N ASP A 232 -40.76 -25.61 111.83
CA ASP A 232 -40.33 -26.76 111.03
C ASP A 232 -41.16 -26.88 109.75
N LYS A 233 -42.47 -26.63 109.82
CA LYS A 233 -43.33 -26.57 108.64
C LYS A 233 -42.94 -25.45 107.68
N GLN A 234 -42.61 -24.25 108.19
CA GLN A 234 -42.13 -23.15 107.34
C GLN A 234 -40.76 -23.45 106.72
N MET A 235 -39.85 -24.05 107.49
CA MET A 235 -38.53 -24.48 107.01
C MET A 235 -38.66 -25.50 105.88
N LEU A 236 -39.56 -26.48 106.03
CA LEU A 236 -39.82 -27.49 105.01
C LEU A 236 -40.39 -26.87 103.73
N LEU A 237 -41.40 -26.00 103.85
CA LEU A 237 -41.98 -25.28 102.70
C LEU A 237 -40.96 -24.41 101.97
N PHE A 238 -40.07 -23.73 102.71
CA PHE A 238 -39.00 -22.92 102.12
C PHE A 238 -37.98 -23.80 101.38
N ASN A 239 -37.54 -24.90 102.00
CA ASN A 239 -36.60 -25.83 101.39
C ASN A 239 -37.17 -26.50 100.15
N GLU A 240 -38.44 -26.91 100.16
CA GLU A 240 -39.13 -27.44 98.99
C GLU A 240 -39.22 -26.39 97.87
N LYS A 241 -39.59 -25.15 98.19
CA LYS A 241 -39.66 -24.06 97.21
C LYS A 241 -38.29 -23.72 96.61
N MET A 242 -37.23 -23.72 97.43
CA MET A 242 -35.86 -23.52 96.97
C MET A 242 -35.38 -24.68 96.10
N LYS A 243 -35.70 -25.92 96.47
CA LYS A 243 -35.40 -27.12 95.68
C LYS A 243 -36.09 -27.06 94.32
N ALA A 244 -37.39 -26.72 94.29
CA ALA A 244 -38.15 -26.56 93.05
C ALA A 244 -37.58 -25.46 92.15
N LYS A 245 -37.19 -24.30 92.71
CA LYS A 245 -36.54 -23.24 91.94
C LYS A 245 -35.20 -23.67 91.36
N LYS A 246 -34.37 -24.37 92.14
CA LYS A 246 -33.08 -24.90 91.67
C LYS A 246 -33.27 -25.91 90.55
N GLU A 247 -34.23 -26.82 90.71
CA GLU A 247 -34.58 -27.82 89.70
C GLU A 247 -35.07 -27.18 88.41
N GLN A 248 -35.94 -26.17 88.51
CA GLN A 248 -36.40 -25.39 87.36
C GLN A 248 -35.24 -24.67 86.64
N LEU A 249 -34.37 -23.97 87.37
CA LEU A 249 -33.22 -23.30 86.76
C LEU A 249 -32.25 -24.28 86.09
N THR A 250 -32.03 -25.44 86.71
CA THR A 250 -31.18 -26.49 86.13
C THR A 250 -31.81 -27.06 84.86
N LYS A 251 -33.12 -27.25 84.85
CA LYS A 251 -33.88 -27.67 83.68
C LYS A 251 -33.80 -26.63 82.57
N ASP A 252 -34.11 -25.37 82.85
CA ASP A 252 -34.06 -24.27 81.86
C ASP A 252 -32.65 -24.10 81.27
N PHE A 253 -31.61 -24.21 82.11
CA PHE A 253 -30.22 -24.16 81.65
C PHE A 253 -29.87 -25.36 80.74
N ASN A 254 -30.30 -26.56 81.11
CA ASN A 254 -30.05 -27.76 80.32
C ASN A 254 -30.82 -27.75 79.00
N ASP A 255 -32.06 -27.28 79.00
CA ASP A 255 -32.89 -27.11 77.81
C ASP A 255 -32.25 -26.10 76.85
N LYS A 256 -31.85 -24.92 77.36
CA LYS A 256 -31.13 -23.92 76.56
C LYS A 256 -29.80 -24.43 76.00
N TRP A 257 -29.03 -25.15 76.82
CA TRP A 257 -27.77 -25.76 76.37
C TRP A 257 -28.01 -26.80 75.28
N SER A 258 -29.07 -27.61 75.41
CA SER A 258 -29.48 -28.58 74.41
C SER A 258 -29.89 -27.91 73.10
N ASP A 259 -30.67 -26.82 73.17
CA ASP A 259 -31.10 -26.06 72.00
C ASP A 259 -29.92 -25.38 71.28
N ASP A 260 -29.04 -24.70 72.02
CA ASP A 260 -27.85 -24.05 71.46
C ASP A 260 -26.93 -25.10 70.79
N ARG A 261 -26.73 -26.25 71.43
CA ARG A 261 -25.97 -27.36 70.87
C ARG A 261 -26.60 -27.85 69.57
N LYS A 262 -27.90 -28.15 69.57
CA LYS A 262 -28.61 -28.62 68.38
C LYS A 262 -28.52 -27.61 67.23
N HIS A 263 -28.71 -26.32 67.51
CA HIS A 263 -28.59 -25.27 66.51
C HIS A 263 -27.18 -25.20 65.91
N THR A 264 -26.14 -25.32 66.73
CA THR A 264 -24.75 -25.34 66.21
C THR A 264 -24.45 -26.60 65.41
N GLU A 265 -24.94 -27.77 65.82
CA GLU A 265 -24.80 -29.02 65.06
C GLU A 265 -25.52 -28.94 63.70
N GLU A 266 -26.73 -28.38 63.65
CA GLU A 266 -27.49 -28.13 62.40
C GLU A 266 -26.76 -27.14 61.48
N LYS A 267 -26.20 -26.06 62.03
CA LYS A 267 -25.42 -25.09 61.25
C LYS A 267 -24.16 -25.72 60.66
N ILE A 268 -23.41 -26.46 61.47
CA ILE A 268 -22.18 -27.13 61.02
C ILE A 268 -22.51 -28.19 59.97
N THR A 269 -23.57 -28.98 60.16
CA THR A 269 -23.97 -29.99 59.16
C THR A 269 -24.44 -29.36 57.85
N HIS A 270 -25.15 -28.23 57.90
CA HIS A 270 -25.49 -27.45 56.71
C HIS A 270 -24.25 -26.93 55.98
N ASP A 271 -23.33 -26.29 56.70
CA ASP A 271 -22.08 -25.75 56.12
C ASP A 271 -21.21 -26.88 55.55
N MET A 272 -21.14 -28.04 56.23
CA MET A 272 -20.44 -29.25 55.76
C MET A 272 -21.06 -29.79 54.46
N SER A 273 -22.39 -29.83 54.37
CA SER A 273 -23.11 -30.23 53.15
C SER A 273 -22.82 -29.29 51.99
N LYS A 274 -22.80 -27.97 52.24
CA LYS A 274 -22.49 -26.95 51.24
C LYS A 274 -21.04 -27.06 50.74
N CYS A 275 -20.09 -27.31 51.63
CA CYS A 275 -18.70 -27.57 51.27
C CYS A 275 -18.55 -28.83 50.41
N LYS A 276 -19.32 -29.89 50.71
CA LYS A 276 -19.33 -31.12 49.92
C LYS A 276 -19.87 -30.88 48.50
N GLU A 277 -20.98 -30.15 48.36
CA GLU A 277 -21.53 -29.78 47.05
C GLU A 277 -20.55 -28.94 46.23
N LEU A 278 -19.88 -27.98 46.86
CA LEU A 278 -18.82 -27.18 46.23
C LEU A 278 -17.62 -28.02 45.78
N ALA A 279 -17.21 -29.01 46.58
CA ALA A 279 -16.14 -29.93 46.21
C ALA A 279 -16.52 -30.79 44.98
N GLU A 280 -17.74 -31.29 44.94
CA GLU A 280 -18.28 -32.05 43.80
C GLU A 280 -18.37 -31.18 42.52
N ASP A 281 -18.83 -29.93 42.60
CA ASP A 281 -18.84 -29.02 41.43
C ASP A 281 -17.41 -28.68 40.96
N LEU A 282 -16.47 -28.52 41.89
CA LEU A 282 -15.07 -28.23 41.56
C LEU A 282 -14.40 -29.43 40.88
N GLU A 283 -14.67 -30.65 41.34
CA GLU A 283 -14.19 -31.88 40.71
C GLU A 283 -14.75 -32.02 39.29
N LYS A 284 -16.07 -31.80 39.12
CA LYS A 284 -16.72 -31.82 37.81
C LYS A 284 -16.13 -30.77 36.86
N ARG A 285 -15.91 -29.54 37.31
CA ARG A 285 -15.26 -28.49 36.50
C ARG A 285 -13.80 -28.83 36.16
N SER A 286 -13.07 -29.43 37.09
CA SER A 286 -11.71 -29.91 36.87
C SER A 286 -11.68 -30.95 35.75
N ASP A 287 -12.61 -31.92 35.75
CA ASP A 287 -12.64 -32.96 34.71
C ASP A 287 -13.05 -32.39 33.34
N MET A 288 -14.01 -31.45 33.30
CA MET A 288 -14.33 -30.72 32.07
C MET A 288 -13.15 -29.91 31.52
N LEU A 289 -12.28 -29.37 32.38
CA LEU A 289 -11.07 -28.68 31.96
C LEU A 289 -10.06 -29.66 31.37
N LYS A 290 -9.83 -30.82 32.01
CA LYS A 290 -8.95 -31.86 31.46
C LYS A 290 -9.42 -32.35 30.09
N GLU A 291 -10.72 -32.53 29.91
CA GLU A 291 -11.30 -32.92 28.62
C GLU A 291 -11.07 -31.84 27.56
N ARG A 292 -11.29 -30.56 27.90
CA ARG A 292 -11.01 -29.43 27.01
C ARG A 292 -9.54 -29.34 26.64
N ASP A 293 -8.63 -29.52 27.59
CA ASP A 293 -7.19 -29.51 27.34
C ASP A 293 -6.78 -30.66 26.40
N ALA A 294 -7.36 -31.85 26.56
CA ALA A 294 -7.14 -32.97 25.65
C ALA A 294 -7.64 -32.65 24.23
N ILE A 295 -8.83 -32.05 24.09
CA ILE A 295 -9.39 -31.64 22.79
C ILE A 295 -8.52 -30.56 22.12
N VAL A 296 -8.08 -29.56 22.89
CA VAL A 296 -7.21 -28.49 22.38
C VAL A 296 -5.88 -29.07 21.91
N THR A 297 -5.26 -29.93 22.72
CA THR A 297 -4.00 -30.61 22.36
C THR A 297 -4.14 -31.42 21.07
N ALA A 298 -5.23 -32.18 20.91
CA ALA A 298 -5.50 -32.94 19.69
C ALA A 298 -5.67 -32.03 18.46
N LYS A 299 -6.37 -30.90 18.60
CA LYS A 299 -6.52 -29.92 17.52
C LYS A 299 -5.22 -29.23 17.16
N GLU A 300 -4.38 -28.90 18.14
CA GLU A 300 -3.05 -28.33 17.91
C GLU A 300 -2.15 -29.29 17.14
N GLN A 301 -2.21 -30.59 17.47
CA GLN A 301 -1.50 -31.64 16.73
C GLN A 301 -2.01 -31.76 15.29
N GLU A 302 -3.35 -31.78 15.08
CA GLU A 302 -3.94 -31.83 13.74
C GLU A 302 -3.49 -30.63 12.88
N LEU A 303 -3.57 -29.42 13.43
CA LEU A 303 -3.12 -28.21 12.74
C LEU A 303 -1.61 -28.26 12.42
N THR A 304 -0.81 -28.84 13.31
CA THR A 304 0.63 -29.03 13.08
C THR A 304 0.88 -30.00 11.93
N CYS A 305 0.20 -31.15 11.90
CA CYS A 305 0.27 -32.12 10.81
C CYS A 305 -0.19 -31.50 9.46
N GLN A 306 -1.26 -30.73 9.46
CA GLN A 306 -1.74 -30.03 8.25
C GLN A 306 -0.72 -28.99 7.76
N LYS A 307 -0.12 -28.22 8.68
CA LYS A 307 0.92 -27.25 8.37
C LYS A 307 2.14 -27.93 7.73
N GLU A 308 2.63 -29.02 8.33
CA GLU A 308 3.77 -29.79 7.79
C GLU A 308 3.46 -30.39 6.43
N SER A 309 2.24 -30.91 6.23
CA SER A 309 1.79 -31.41 4.92
C SER A 309 1.81 -30.32 3.85
N MET A 310 1.33 -29.12 4.17
CA MET A 310 1.32 -27.98 3.26
C MET A 310 2.73 -27.46 2.97
N GLU A 311 3.59 -27.38 3.99
CA GLU A 311 4.99 -27.00 3.83
C GLU A 311 5.73 -27.99 2.91
N ASN A 312 5.55 -29.30 3.11
CA ASN A 312 6.15 -30.33 2.27
C ASN A 312 5.67 -30.25 0.81
N LYS A 313 4.39 -29.93 0.58
CA LYS A 313 3.85 -29.69 -0.78
C LYS A 313 4.48 -28.46 -1.41
N TYR A 314 4.63 -27.38 -0.64
CA TYR A 314 5.24 -26.14 -1.11
C TYR A 314 6.72 -26.33 -1.45
N ILE A 315 7.48 -26.98 -0.56
CA ILE A 315 8.89 -27.34 -0.79
C ILE A 315 9.01 -28.24 -2.04
N GLY A 316 8.12 -29.22 -2.20
CA GLY A 316 8.09 -30.08 -3.39
C GLY A 316 7.87 -29.29 -4.68
N LEU A 317 6.93 -28.33 -4.67
CA LEU A 317 6.66 -27.47 -5.82
C LEU A 317 7.88 -26.59 -6.17
N ILE A 318 8.53 -25.99 -5.17
CA ILE A 318 9.74 -25.19 -5.36
C ILE A 318 10.86 -26.05 -5.96
N ASN A 319 11.12 -27.22 -5.40
CA ASN A 319 12.18 -28.10 -5.88
C ASN A 319 11.93 -28.57 -7.32
N ASN A 320 10.68 -28.87 -7.67
CA ASN A 320 10.31 -29.23 -9.04
C ASN A 320 10.47 -28.05 -10.01
N MET A 321 10.10 -26.83 -9.60
CA MET A 321 10.31 -25.64 -10.41
C MET A 321 11.82 -25.36 -10.59
N GLN A 322 12.61 -25.51 -9.53
CA GLN A 322 14.06 -25.33 -9.59
C GLN A 322 14.74 -26.39 -10.47
N SER A 323 14.32 -27.65 -10.40
CA SER A 323 14.86 -28.71 -11.26
C SER A 323 14.49 -28.48 -12.72
N SER A 324 13.22 -28.13 -13.01
CA SER A 324 12.78 -27.76 -14.35
C SER A 324 13.53 -26.55 -14.89
N ASN A 325 13.70 -25.49 -14.10
CA ASN A 325 14.46 -24.32 -14.51
C ASN A 325 15.93 -24.66 -14.76
N THR A 326 16.55 -25.48 -13.91
CA THR A 326 17.94 -25.92 -14.09
C THR A 326 18.08 -26.71 -15.39
N GLN A 327 17.12 -27.58 -15.71
CA GLN A 327 17.10 -28.29 -16.97
C GLN A 327 17.00 -27.32 -18.17
N THR A 328 16.04 -26.39 -18.15
CA THR A 328 15.88 -25.40 -19.24
C THR A 328 17.11 -24.51 -19.39
N ILE A 329 17.74 -24.09 -18.29
CA ILE A 329 18.99 -23.32 -18.32
C ILE A 329 20.11 -24.12 -18.99
N ASN A 330 20.26 -25.40 -18.65
CA ASN A 330 21.27 -26.27 -19.25
C ASN A 330 21.01 -26.49 -20.75
N GLU A 331 19.76 -26.69 -21.15
CA GLU A 331 19.36 -26.79 -22.56
C GLU A 331 19.69 -25.51 -23.33
N LEU A 332 19.31 -24.34 -22.79
CA LEU A 332 19.63 -23.05 -23.38
C LEU A 332 21.15 -22.84 -23.49
N TYR A 333 21.90 -23.15 -22.44
CA TYR A 333 23.36 -23.06 -22.43
C TYR A 333 23.99 -23.91 -23.55
N ASN A 334 23.53 -25.15 -23.73
CA ASN A 334 23.99 -26.02 -24.80
C ASN A 334 23.67 -25.44 -26.18
N THR A 335 22.45 -24.94 -26.40
CA THR A 335 22.06 -24.32 -27.69
C THR A 335 22.85 -23.06 -28.02
N VAL A 336 23.19 -22.25 -27.01
CA VAL A 336 24.05 -21.06 -27.16
C VAL A 336 25.44 -21.50 -27.56
N SER A 337 26.03 -22.46 -26.86
CA SER A 337 27.36 -23.01 -27.17
C SER A 337 27.44 -23.56 -28.60
N GLU A 338 26.42 -24.30 -29.05
CA GLU A 338 26.34 -24.77 -30.44
C GLU A 338 26.22 -23.63 -31.45
N SER A 339 25.45 -22.59 -31.14
CA SER A 339 25.26 -21.44 -32.01
C SER A 339 26.52 -20.58 -32.10
N GLU A 340 27.24 -20.39 -31.00
CA GLU A 340 28.56 -19.75 -30.96
C GLU A 340 29.57 -20.51 -31.82
N ALA A 341 29.59 -21.84 -31.71
CA ALA A 341 30.47 -22.67 -32.55
C ALA A 341 30.14 -22.54 -34.05
N LYS A 342 28.85 -22.46 -34.42
CA LYS A 342 28.42 -22.21 -35.80
C LYS A 342 28.82 -20.81 -36.27
N LEU A 343 28.63 -19.79 -35.44
CA LEU A 343 29.00 -18.42 -35.74
C LEU A 343 30.50 -18.30 -36.01
N HIS A 344 31.34 -18.86 -35.14
CA HIS A 344 32.79 -18.87 -35.33
C HIS A 344 33.22 -19.58 -36.65
N ARG A 345 32.55 -20.68 -37.02
CA ARG A 345 32.81 -21.34 -38.32
C ARG A 345 32.44 -20.45 -39.51
N LEU A 346 31.29 -19.77 -39.44
CA LEU A 346 30.83 -18.86 -40.49
C LEU A 346 31.72 -17.62 -40.58
N GLU A 347 32.18 -17.06 -39.46
CA GLU A 347 33.13 -15.94 -39.44
C GLU A 347 34.45 -16.33 -40.10
N LYS A 348 34.97 -17.54 -39.81
CA LYS A 348 36.17 -18.07 -40.46
C LYS A 348 35.97 -18.22 -41.97
N LEU A 349 34.82 -18.72 -42.42
CA LEU A 349 34.48 -18.83 -43.84
C LEU A 349 34.39 -17.45 -44.51
N ASN A 350 33.73 -16.49 -43.86
CA ASN A 350 33.56 -15.13 -44.38
C ASN A 350 34.92 -14.42 -44.53
N MET A 351 35.82 -14.62 -43.55
CA MET A 351 37.20 -14.13 -43.66
C MET A 351 37.95 -14.74 -44.87
N LEU A 352 37.76 -16.03 -45.16
CA LEU A 352 38.36 -16.66 -46.35
C LEU A 352 37.79 -16.07 -47.65
N LEU A 353 36.47 -15.96 -47.75
CA LEU A 353 35.80 -15.35 -48.92
C LEU A 353 36.20 -13.88 -49.12
N ARG A 354 36.42 -13.13 -48.05
CA ARG A 354 36.96 -11.76 -48.13
C ARG A 354 38.36 -11.74 -48.72
N LYS A 355 39.25 -12.62 -48.27
CA LYS A 355 40.61 -12.76 -48.83
C LYS A 355 40.59 -13.15 -50.31
N GLU A 356 39.72 -14.07 -50.70
CA GLU A 356 39.55 -14.46 -52.11
C GLU A 356 39.01 -13.31 -52.96
N ASN A 357 38.00 -12.58 -52.47
CA ASN A 357 37.49 -11.38 -53.15
C ASN A 357 38.55 -10.29 -53.29
N GLU A 358 39.39 -10.08 -52.28
CA GLU A 358 40.52 -9.14 -52.35
C GLU A 358 41.55 -9.58 -53.41
N ALA A 359 41.88 -10.88 -53.47
CA ALA A 359 42.76 -11.44 -54.48
C ALA A 359 42.18 -11.29 -55.90
N LEU A 360 40.91 -11.64 -56.10
CA LEU A 360 40.22 -11.46 -57.38
C LEU A 360 40.15 -10.00 -57.80
N LYS A 361 39.89 -9.09 -56.85
CA LYS A 361 39.89 -7.64 -57.11
C LYS A 361 41.27 -7.15 -57.54
N TYR A 362 42.33 -7.64 -56.90
CA TYR A 362 43.70 -7.36 -57.30
C TYR A 362 44.00 -7.90 -58.71
N ASP A 363 43.62 -9.13 -59.02
CA ASP A 363 43.81 -9.75 -60.34
C ASP A 363 43.04 -9.01 -61.44
N ILE A 364 41.81 -8.59 -61.18
CA ILE A 364 41.01 -7.79 -62.11
C ILE A 364 41.69 -6.43 -62.36
N ASN A 365 42.07 -5.71 -61.30
CA ASN A 365 42.72 -4.42 -61.44
C ASN A 365 44.07 -4.51 -62.14
N THR A 366 44.85 -5.55 -61.87
CA THR A 366 46.21 -5.67 -62.40
C THR A 366 46.17 -6.26 -63.81
N ASN A 367 45.58 -7.43 -64.01
CA ASN A 367 45.71 -8.16 -65.28
C ASN A 367 44.70 -7.67 -66.32
N CYS A 368 43.42 -7.54 -65.93
CA CYS A 368 42.39 -6.98 -66.81
C CYS A 368 42.57 -5.47 -67.00
N GLY A 369 42.88 -4.73 -65.92
CA GLY A 369 43.12 -3.28 -66.00
C GLY A 369 44.25 -2.93 -66.98
N LEU A 370 45.40 -3.61 -66.89
CA LEU A 370 46.51 -3.39 -67.82
C LEU A 370 46.15 -3.76 -69.27
N GLN A 371 45.39 -4.85 -69.48
CA GLN A 371 44.92 -5.20 -70.83
C GLN A 371 43.96 -4.16 -71.41
N VAL A 372 43.03 -3.64 -70.60
CA VAL A 372 42.12 -2.57 -71.01
C VAL A 372 42.90 -1.31 -71.36
N GLU A 373 43.85 -0.90 -70.53
CA GLU A 373 44.68 0.29 -70.77
C GLU A 373 45.54 0.15 -72.04
N GLU A 374 46.08 -1.05 -72.31
CA GLU A 374 46.80 -1.34 -73.55
C GLU A 374 45.89 -1.25 -74.78
N LEU A 375 44.67 -1.80 -74.68
CA LEU A 375 43.68 -1.73 -75.76
C LEU A 375 43.20 -0.30 -75.99
N GLU A 376 42.95 0.47 -74.93
CA GLU A 376 42.60 1.90 -75.02
C GLU A 376 43.70 2.71 -75.72
N LYS A 377 44.96 2.44 -75.40
CA LYS A 377 46.11 3.07 -76.08
C LYS A 377 46.18 2.70 -77.56
N LYS A 378 45.93 1.43 -77.92
CA LYS A 378 45.84 1.00 -79.32
C LYS A 378 44.69 1.69 -80.06
N ILE A 379 43.51 1.78 -79.44
CA ILE A 379 42.35 2.48 -80.00
C ILE A 379 42.68 3.97 -80.24
N SER A 380 43.29 4.66 -79.26
CA SER A 380 43.74 6.05 -79.41
C SER A 380 44.73 6.22 -80.56
N ASN A 381 45.73 5.35 -80.67
CA ASN A 381 46.70 5.40 -81.77
C ASN A 381 46.04 5.18 -83.14
N LEU A 382 45.12 4.21 -83.26
CA LEU A 382 44.38 3.98 -84.49
C LEU A 382 43.49 5.18 -84.85
N LYS A 383 42.85 5.80 -83.85
CA LYS A 383 42.05 7.00 -84.04
C LYS A 383 42.90 8.16 -84.58
N CYS A 384 44.09 8.39 -84.02
CA CYS A 384 45.04 9.40 -84.54
C CYS A 384 45.45 9.10 -85.98
N LYS A 385 45.78 7.84 -86.31
CA LYS A 385 46.11 7.45 -87.69
C LYS A 385 44.96 7.70 -88.67
N ILE A 386 43.74 7.32 -88.29
CA ILE A 386 42.54 7.58 -89.10
C ILE A 386 42.35 9.08 -89.31
N GLU A 387 42.56 9.90 -88.28
CA GLU A 387 42.49 11.37 -88.37
C GLU A 387 43.55 11.94 -89.33
N GLU A 388 44.79 11.44 -89.28
CA GLU A 388 45.88 11.82 -90.19
C GLU A 388 45.61 11.39 -91.64
N GLU A 389 45.18 10.15 -91.85
CA GLU A 389 44.78 9.64 -93.17
C GLU A 389 43.60 10.43 -93.73
N ASN A 390 42.63 10.79 -92.89
CA ASN A 390 41.50 11.61 -93.29
C ASN A 390 41.94 13.04 -93.68
N LYS A 391 42.87 13.66 -92.92
CA LYS A 391 43.48 14.95 -93.30
C LYS A 391 44.23 14.85 -94.63
N SER A 392 45.00 13.79 -94.85
CA SER A 392 45.69 13.52 -96.11
C SER A 392 44.70 13.36 -97.26
N CYS A 393 43.64 12.56 -97.07
CA CYS A 393 42.56 12.37 -98.03
C CYS A 393 41.85 13.70 -98.39
N MET A 394 41.52 14.52 -97.38
CA MET A 394 40.92 15.84 -97.59
C MET A 394 41.85 16.77 -98.38
N PHE A 395 43.15 16.78 -98.08
CA PHE A 395 44.14 17.53 -98.86
C PHE A 395 44.18 17.08 -100.32
N PHE A 396 44.22 15.77 -100.59
CA PHE A 396 44.17 15.25 -101.96
C PHE A 396 42.85 15.60 -102.65
N LYS A 397 41.72 15.52 -101.94
CA LYS A 397 40.40 15.89 -102.46
C LYS A 397 40.34 17.37 -102.84
N GLU A 398 40.88 18.27 -102.01
CA GLU A 398 40.99 19.70 -102.32
C GLU A 398 41.86 19.97 -103.53
N ARG A 399 43.04 19.33 -103.61
CA ARG A 399 43.99 19.49 -104.71
C ARG A 399 43.45 18.93 -106.03
N TRP A 400 42.69 17.83 -105.95
CA TRP A 400 41.95 17.27 -107.07
C TRP A 400 40.87 18.24 -107.55
N ILE A 401 40.02 18.74 -106.64
CA ILE A 401 38.97 19.72 -106.96
C ILE A 401 39.58 20.97 -107.59
N ALA A 402 40.68 21.50 -107.06
CA ALA A 402 41.38 22.66 -107.63
C ALA A 402 41.92 22.39 -109.04
N SER A 403 42.48 21.21 -109.29
CA SER A 403 42.98 20.80 -110.60
C SER A 403 41.84 20.63 -111.61
N VAL A 404 40.75 19.96 -111.22
CA VAL A 404 39.53 19.82 -112.04
C VAL A 404 38.95 21.20 -112.37
N ARG A 405 38.88 22.12 -111.39
CA ARG A 405 38.45 23.52 -111.62
C ARG A 405 39.36 24.23 -112.63
N LYS A 406 40.68 24.08 -112.54
CA LYS A 406 41.63 24.66 -113.51
C LYS A 406 41.45 24.07 -114.91
N ILE A 407 41.30 22.75 -115.02
CA ILE A 407 41.02 22.09 -116.31
C ILE A 407 39.72 22.62 -116.90
N ASN A 408 38.65 22.73 -116.09
CA ASN A 408 37.38 23.24 -116.56
C ASN A 408 37.44 24.71 -116.98
N GLN A 409 38.23 25.54 -116.28
CA GLN A 409 38.53 26.92 -116.70
C GLN A 409 39.28 26.98 -118.03
N LEU A 410 40.30 26.14 -118.23
CA LEU A 410 41.03 26.03 -119.49
C LEU A 410 40.13 25.55 -120.62
N TYR A 411 39.31 24.53 -120.36
CA TYR A 411 38.32 24.00 -121.29
C TYR A 411 37.33 25.07 -121.72
N ASN A 412 36.75 25.81 -120.77
CA ASN A 412 35.83 26.92 -121.06
C ASN A 412 36.51 28.05 -121.84
N LYS A 413 37.75 28.42 -121.49
CA LYS A 413 38.53 29.41 -122.26
C LYS A 413 38.77 28.94 -123.69
N PHE A 414 39.23 27.70 -123.88
CA PHE A 414 39.48 27.11 -125.19
C PHE A 414 38.22 27.08 -126.05
N HIS A 415 37.09 26.63 -125.48
CA HIS A 415 35.81 26.64 -126.18
C HIS A 415 35.34 28.06 -126.54
N LYS A 416 35.48 29.03 -125.64
CA LYS A 416 35.13 30.43 -125.91
C LYS A 416 35.98 31.03 -127.04
N THR A 417 37.28 30.73 -127.08
CA THR A 417 38.18 31.17 -128.16
C THR A 417 37.85 30.47 -129.49
N LYS A 418 37.51 29.19 -129.46
CA LYS A 418 37.12 28.41 -130.66
C LYS A 418 35.81 28.93 -131.25
N THR A 419 34.81 29.22 -130.42
CA THR A 419 33.53 29.80 -130.88
C THR A 419 33.71 31.21 -131.44
N ASN A 420 34.54 32.05 -130.81
CA ASN A 420 34.85 33.38 -131.34
C ASN A 420 35.59 33.32 -132.68
N LYS A 421 36.51 32.35 -132.87
CA LYS A 421 37.20 32.15 -134.15
C LYS A 421 36.23 31.68 -135.24
N HIS A 422 35.33 30.75 -134.91
CA HIS A 422 34.28 30.30 -135.85
C HIS A 422 33.30 31.43 -136.23
N LEU A 423 33.02 32.37 -135.33
CA LEU A 423 32.21 33.55 -135.63
C LEU A 423 32.94 34.52 -136.58
N LEU A 424 34.26 34.69 -136.39
CA LEU A 424 35.10 35.54 -137.23
C LEU A 424 35.25 34.97 -138.65
N ASP A 425 35.50 33.67 -138.76
CA ASP A 425 35.62 32.97 -140.04
C ASP A 425 34.29 32.98 -140.80
N ASN A 426 33.15 32.83 -140.11
CA ASN A 426 31.83 32.90 -140.73
C ASN A 426 31.50 34.33 -141.23
N LYS A 427 31.93 35.36 -140.48
CA LYS A 427 31.79 36.78 -140.91
C LYS A 427 32.61 37.06 -142.17
N GLN A 428 33.84 36.55 -142.25
CA GLN A 428 34.69 36.69 -143.43
C GLN A 428 34.12 35.95 -144.65
N ASN A 429 33.49 34.79 -144.44
CA ASN A 429 32.88 34.00 -145.50
C ASN A 429 31.65 34.69 -146.12
N ILE A 430 30.80 35.32 -145.29
CA ILE A 430 29.67 36.13 -145.76
C ILE A 430 30.14 37.32 -146.59
N GLN A 431 31.26 37.94 -146.19
CA GLN A 431 31.84 39.08 -146.91
C GLN A 431 32.39 38.69 -148.29
N ASN A 432 33.00 37.50 -148.42
CA ASN A 432 33.46 36.99 -149.72
C ASN A 432 32.28 36.60 -150.65
N MET A 433 31.19 36.06 -150.11
CA MET A 433 30.01 35.68 -150.92
C MET A 433 29.28 36.89 -151.51
N LEU A 434 29.19 38.00 -150.77
CA LEU A 434 28.61 39.26 -151.25
C LEU A 434 29.46 39.92 -152.36
N THR A 435 30.77 39.72 -152.33
CA THR A 435 31.69 40.29 -153.33
C THR A 435 31.55 39.58 -154.68
N ASN A 436 31.41 38.25 -154.67
CA ASN A 436 31.24 37.46 -155.89
C ASN A 436 29.88 37.69 -156.59
N GLN A 437 28.80 37.95 -155.85
CA GLN A 437 27.49 38.26 -156.44
C GLN A 437 27.42 39.66 -157.08
N LEU A 438 28.36 40.55 -156.77
CA LEU A 438 28.42 41.90 -157.36
C LEU A 438 29.15 41.88 -158.71
N GLU A 439 30.17 41.02 -158.86
CA GLU A 439 30.91 40.85 -160.12
C GLU A 439 30.08 40.14 -161.20
N GLU A 440 29.24 39.16 -160.85
CA GLU A 440 28.31 38.51 -161.80
C GLU A 440 27.27 39.50 -162.37
N ARG A 441 26.75 40.43 -161.55
CA ARG A 441 25.80 41.44 -162.02
C ARG A 441 26.42 42.47 -162.99
N GLN A 442 27.70 42.79 -162.83
CA GLN A 442 28.39 43.70 -163.75
C GLN A 442 28.68 43.06 -165.12
N GLN A 443 28.90 41.74 -165.20
CA GLN A 443 29.09 41.04 -166.47
C GLN A 443 27.79 40.92 -167.29
N ASP A 444 26.64 40.74 -166.64
CA ASP A 444 25.35 40.65 -167.35
C ASP A 444 24.87 42.02 -167.86
N GLU A 445 25.22 43.11 -167.17
CA GLU A 445 24.94 44.48 -167.61
C GLU A 445 25.78 44.87 -168.85
N GLN A 446 27.01 44.37 -168.96
CA GLN A 446 27.86 44.57 -170.14
C GLN A 446 27.35 43.81 -171.38
N LYS A 447 26.80 42.60 -171.22
CA LYS A 447 26.18 41.83 -172.31
C LYS A 447 24.89 42.47 -172.84
N PHE A 448 24.12 43.14 -171.98
CA PHE A 448 22.90 43.85 -172.39
C PHE A 448 23.21 45.11 -173.23
N ARG A 449 24.35 45.79 -172.97
CA ARG A 449 24.79 46.95 -173.76
C ARG A 449 25.25 46.59 -175.18
N THR A 450 25.85 45.43 -175.38
CA THR A 450 26.24 44.95 -176.72
C THR A 450 25.03 44.62 -177.59
N LEU A 451 24.02 43.95 -177.03
CA LEU A 451 22.78 43.61 -177.73
C LEU A 451 21.96 44.83 -178.18
N ILE A 452 21.97 45.92 -177.40
CA ILE A 452 21.29 47.19 -177.77
C ILE A 452 22.03 47.89 -178.93
N ASN A 453 23.35 47.83 -178.98
CA ASN A 453 24.14 48.42 -180.08
C ASN A 453 23.97 47.67 -181.40
N ASP A 454 23.83 46.34 -181.35
CA ASP A 454 23.64 45.52 -182.55
C ASP A 454 22.22 45.69 -183.16
N LEU A 455 21.20 45.89 -182.32
CA LEU A 455 19.85 46.27 -182.78
C LEU A 455 19.78 47.68 -183.37
N GLY A 456 20.65 48.60 -182.94
CA GLY A 456 20.79 49.94 -183.54
C GLY A 456 21.36 49.89 -184.95
N LYS A 457 22.31 49.00 -185.23
CA LYS A 457 22.90 48.80 -186.56
C LYS A 457 21.90 48.21 -187.56
N LEU A 458 21.11 47.23 -187.13
CA LEU A 458 20.05 46.62 -187.94
C LEU A 458 18.93 47.62 -188.33
N ARG A 459 18.74 48.67 -187.51
CA ARG A 459 17.75 49.72 -187.76
C ARG A 459 18.27 50.82 -188.71
N GLN A 460 19.59 51.02 -188.79
CA GLN A 460 20.19 52.03 -189.66
C GLN A 460 20.32 51.53 -191.11
N ASP A 461 20.60 50.24 -191.31
CA ASP A 461 20.74 49.67 -192.66
C ASP A 461 19.38 49.44 -193.36
N MET A 462 18.27 49.42 -192.60
CA MET A 462 16.91 49.27 -193.12
C MET A 462 16.23 50.58 -193.56
N ILE A 463 16.85 51.75 -193.35
CA ILE A 463 16.22 53.07 -193.59
C ILE A 463 16.81 53.85 -194.78
N ASN A 464 17.88 53.38 -195.42
CA ASN A 464 18.44 54.02 -196.63
C ASN A 464 18.23 53.19 -197.90
N THR A 465 16.96 53.16 -198.31
CA THR A 465 16.51 53.12 -199.71
C THR A 465 17.18 54.19 -200.58
N ASN A 466 17.50 53.83 -201.84
CA ASN A 466 17.47 54.64 -203.08
C ASN A 466 17.92 56.12 -203.06
N TYR A 467 18.97 56.48 -203.83
CA TYR A 467 19.00 57.49 -204.93
C TYR A 467 20.46 57.83 -205.39
N LEU A 468 20.76 57.54 -206.68
CA LEU A 468 21.67 58.18 -207.69
C LEU A 468 23.23 58.30 -207.60
N ASP A 469 23.82 58.33 -208.82
CA ASP A 469 25.16 58.87 -209.21
C ASP A 469 25.53 60.21 -208.53
N LEU A 470 26.73 60.28 -207.95
CA LEU A 470 27.84 61.25 -208.15
C LEU A 470 28.96 60.99 -207.13
#